data_AF-A0A2D7RM68-F1
#
_entry.id   AF-A0A2D7RM68-F1
#
_cell.length_a   1.000
_cell.length_b   1.000
_cell.length_c   1.000
_cell.angle_alpha   90.00
_cell.angle_beta   90.00
_cell.angle_gamma   90.00
#
_symmetry.space_group_name_H-M   'P 1'
#
loop_
_entity.id
_entity.type
_entity.pdbx_description
1 polymer ?
#
loop_
_entity_poly.entity_id
_entity_poly.type
_entity_poly.pdbx_seq_one_letter_code
_entity_poly.pdbx_strand_id
1 'polypeptide(L)'
;MKTFLKIIAYFCIGTTPFQILIVLWGVQIVLSSEYNLFSLSNIEFISNYLSLLIPIVDWFYSWFWNFWLDFIFSLSLILSQTFKAIVSTWLGFWILKQIN
;
A
#
# COMPACT_ATOMS: atom_id res chain seq x y z
N MET A 1 0.25 -27.94 -2.31
CA MET A 1 0.44 -26.97 -1.20
C MET A 1 1.70 -26.12 -1.37
N LYS A 2 2.89 -26.70 -1.59
CA LYS A 2 4.14 -25.94 -1.80
C LYS A 2 4.09 -24.93 -2.97
N THR A 3 3.48 -25.29 -4.11
CA THR A 3 3.35 -24.41 -5.29
C THR A 3 2.51 -23.16 -5.01
N PHE A 4 1.40 -23.32 -4.27
CA PHE A 4 0.51 -22.21 -3.93
C PHE A 4 1.20 -21.18 -3.01
N LEU A 5 1.90 -21.66 -1.98
CA LEU A 5 2.66 -20.79 -1.08
C LEU A 5 3.83 -20.09 -1.81
N LYS A 6 4.44 -20.75 -2.80
CA LYS A 6 5.47 -20.14 -3.66
C LYS A 6 4.91 -18.99 -4.51
N ILE A 7 3.69 -19.13 -5.04
CA ILE A 7 3.00 -18.06 -5.77
C ILE A 7 2.74 -16.86 -4.85
N ILE A 8 2.23 -17.09 -3.63
CA ILE A 8 2.00 -16.04 -2.64
C ILE A 8 3.30 -15.31 -2.31
N ALA A 9 4.39 -16.05 -2.08
CA ALA A 9 5.67 -15.45 -1.74
C ALA A 9 6.22 -14.55 -2.87
N TYR A 10 6.14 -15.01 -4.12
CA TYR A 10 6.55 -14.19 -5.26
C TYR A 10 5.63 -13.00 -5.50
N PHE A 11 4.32 -13.13 -5.23
CA PHE A 11 3.41 -11.99 -5.27
C PHE A 11 3.79 -10.93 -4.22
N CYS A 12 4.07 -11.35 -2.99
CA CYS A 12 4.50 -10.44 -1.92
C CYS A 12 5.80 -9.70 -2.30
N ILE A 13 6.78 -10.39 -2.88
CA ILE A 13 8.05 -9.79 -3.33
C ILE A 13 7.86 -8.94 -4.60
N GLY A 14 7.00 -9.38 -5.53
CA GLY A 14 6.75 -8.69 -6.79
C GLY A 14 5.98 -7.38 -6.64
N THR A 15 5.18 -7.24 -5.59
CA THR A 15 4.46 -5.99 -5.28
C THR A 15 5.33 -4.92 -4.60
N THR A 16 6.48 -5.32 -4.05
CA THR A 16 7.37 -4.40 -3.31
C THR A 16 7.93 -3.24 -4.15
N PRO A 17 8.44 -3.46 -5.37
CA PRO A 17 8.92 -2.36 -6.21
C PRO A 17 7.84 -1.31 -6.45
N PHE A 18 6.59 -1.73 -6.64
CA PHE A 18 5.46 -0.81 -6.81
C PHE A 18 5.18 -0.01 -5.54
N GLN A 19 5.25 -0.64 -4.37
CA GLN A 19 5.10 0.06 -3.09
C GLN A 19 6.23 1.08 -2.86
N ILE A 20 7.47 0.74 -3.22
CA ILE A 20 8.61 1.67 -3.16
C ILE A 20 8.40 2.87 -4.09
N LEU A 21 7.91 2.64 -5.31
CA LEU A 21 7.59 3.73 -6.24
C LEU A 21 6.53 4.68 -5.67
N ILE A 22 5.47 4.14 -5.04
CA ILE A 22 4.45 4.97 -4.38
C ILE A 22 5.06 5.77 -3.23
N VAL A 23 5.95 5.16 -2.41
CA VAL A 23 6.63 5.86 -1.32
C VAL A 23 7.50 7.00 -1.85
N LEU A 24 8.32 6.74 -2.88
CA LEU A 24 9.17 7.76 -3.51
C LEU A 24 8.33 8.89 -4.10
N TRP A 25 7.20 8.57 -4.72
CA TRP A 25 6.29 9.59 -5.24
C TRP A 25 5.65 10.41 -4.12
N GLY A 26 5.21 9.77 -3.04
CA GLY A 26 4.70 10.45 -1.84
C GLY A 26 5.74 11.40 -1.21
N VAL A 27 7.00 10.97 -1.13
CA VAL A 27 8.11 11.81 -0.65
C VAL A 27 8.32 13.00 -1.58
N GLN A 28 8.31 12.79 -2.90
CA GLN A 28 8.44 13.89 -3.88
C GLN A 28 7.33 14.92 -3.74
N ILE A 29 6.09 14.49 -3.48
CA ILE A 29 4.95 15.38 -3.24
C ILE A 29 5.19 16.19 -1.96
N VAL A 30 5.56 15.54 -0.86
CA VAL A 30 5.90 16.20 0.42
C VAL A 30 7.00 17.24 0.24
N LEU A 31 8.03 16.96 -0.56
CA LEU A 31 9.11 17.92 -0.82
C LEU A 31 8.69 19.12 -1.69
N SER A 32 7.64 18.97 -2.49
CA SER A 32 7.17 19.98 -3.45
C SER A 32 5.94 20.76 -2.97
N SER A 33 5.46 20.49 -1.75
CA SER A 33 4.20 21.03 -1.21
C SER A 33 4.34 21.36 0.28
N GLU A 34 3.27 21.89 0.88
CA GLU A 34 3.21 22.16 2.32
C GLU A 34 2.86 20.90 3.16
N TYR A 35 2.70 19.73 2.51
CA TYR A 35 2.46 18.49 3.22
C TYR A 35 3.72 18.07 4.00
N ASN A 36 3.51 17.53 5.21
CA ASN A 36 4.50 16.78 5.97
C ASN A 36 4.42 15.28 5.64
N LEU A 37 5.46 14.53 6.04
CA LEU A 37 5.54 13.07 5.87
C LEU A 37 4.33 12.31 6.44
N PHE A 38 3.70 12.85 7.48
CA PHE A 38 2.55 12.23 8.16
C PHE A 38 1.19 12.78 7.72
N SER A 39 1.14 13.96 7.10
CA SER A 39 -0.14 14.59 6.75
C SER A 39 -0.73 14.07 5.45
N LEU A 40 0.10 13.59 4.52
CA LEU A 40 -0.39 13.05 3.26
C LEU A 40 -1.04 11.68 3.49
N SER A 41 -2.37 11.66 3.57
CA SER A 41 -3.16 10.44 3.76
C SER A 41 -3.32 9.65 2.46
N ASN A 42 -3.65 8.35 2.57
CA ASN A 42 -3.90 7.51 1.40
C ASN A 42 -5.08 8.05 0.56
N ILE A 43 -6.18 8.49 1.19
CA ILE A 43 -7.34 9.02 0.46
C ILE A 43 -7.02 10.32 -0.27
N GLU A 44 -6.26 11.21 0.35
CA GLU A 44 -5.89 12.49 -0.24
C GLU A 44 -4.96 12.30 -1.44
N PHE A 45 -4.02 11.35 -1.33
CA PHE A 45 -3.19 10.97 -2.47
C PHE A 45 -4.00 10.38 -3.62
N ILE A 46 -4.95 9.47 -3.32
CA ILE A 46 -5.82 8.89 -4.34
C ILE A 46 -6.68 9.97 -4.99
N SER A 47 -7.31 10.85 -4.19
CA SER A 47 -8.19 11.89 -4.71
C SER A 47 -7.45 12.89 -5.61
N ASN A 48 -6.24 13.30 -5.22
CA ASN A 48 -5.52 14.37 -5.91
C ASN A 48 -4.62 13.88 -7.04
N TYR A 49 -4.04 12.67 -6.95
CA TYR A 49 -3.03 12.18 -7.90
C TYR A 49 -3.46 10.91 -8.64
N LEU A 50 -4.43 10.17 -8.11
CA LEU A 50 -4.90 8.89 -8.67
C LEU A 50 -6.43 8.86 -8.76
N SER A 51 -7.01 9.95 -9.25
CA SER A 51 -8.47 10.15 -9.31
C SER A 51 -9.21 9.06 -10.09
N LEU A 52 -8.52 8.38 -11.02
CA LEU A 52 -9.02 7.20 -11.73
C LEU A 52 -9.43 6.04 -10.81
N LEU A 53 -8.87 5.97 -9.59
CA LEU A 53 -9.20 4.96 -8.59
C LEU A 53 -10.37 5.35 -7.69
N ILE A 54 -10.87 6.59 -7.74
CA ILE A 54 -12.00 7.04 -6.90
C ILE A 54 -13.24 6.15 -7.06
N PRO A 55 -13.68 5.76 -8.27
CA PRO A 55 -14.86 4.90 -8.42
C PRO A 55 -14.69 3.53 -7.72
N ILE A 56 -13.44 3.04 -7.64
CA ILE A 56 -13.13 1.78 -6.96
C ILE A 56 -13.21 1.98 -5.44
N VAL A 57 -12.71 3.11 -4.94
CA VAL A 57 -12.81 3.48 -3.51
C VAL A 57 -14.29 3.61 -3.10
N ASP A 58 -15.10 4.34 -3.87
CA ASP A 58 -16.54 4.51 -3.61
C ASP A 58 -17.28 3.17 -3.63
N TRP A 59 -16.92 2.30 -4.57
CA TRP A 59 -17.46 0.96 -4.62
C TRP A 59 -17.12 0.17 -3.34
N PHE A 60 -15.90 0.25 -2.80
CA PHE A 60 -15.57 -0.37 -1.50
C PHE A 60 -16.44 0.18 -0.37
N TYR A 61 -16.65 1.50 -0.29
CA TYR A 61 -17.52 2.12 0.73
C TYR A 61 -19.00 1.72 0.61
N SER A 62 -19.44 1.20 -0.54
CA SER A 62 -20.84 0.79 -0.72
C SER A 62 -21.23 -0.53 -0.02
N TRP A 63 -20.26 -1.42 0.21
CA TRP A 63 -20.53 -2.77 0.71
C TRP A 63 -19.59 -3.23 1.83
N PHE A 64 -18.45 -2.58 2.02
CA PHE A 64 -17.49 -2.95 3.05
C PHE A 64 -17.70 -2.14 4.34
N TRP A 65 -17.02 -2.54 5.41
CA TRP A 65 -17.14 -1.87 6.69
C TRP A 65 -16.47 -0.49 6.68
N ASN A 66 -17.29 0.57 6.61
CA ASN A 66 -16.85 1.96 6.49
C ASN A 66 -15.81 2.38 7.54
N PHE A 67 -16.04 2.09 8.83
CA PHE A 67 -15.09 2.47 9.88
C PHE A 67 -13.68 1.91 9.65
N TRP A 68 -13.58 0.68 9.12
CA TRP A 68 -12.29 0.07 8.81
C TRP A 68 -11.64 0.71 7.58
N LEU A 69 -12.43 1.05 6.56
CA LEU A 69 -11.95 1.78 5.38
C LEU A 69 -11.44 3.17 5.77
N ASP A 70 -12.22 3.93 6.54
CA ASP A 70 -11.86 5.26 7.03
C ASP A 70 -10.52 5.22 7.77
N PHE A 71 -10.33 4.21 8.63
CA PHE A 71 -9.07 3.98 9.31
C PHE A 71 -7.91 3.77 8.32
N ILE A 72 -8.00 2.79 7.42
CA ILE A 72 -6.93 2.46 6.47
C ILE A 72 -6.60 3.65 5.54
N PHE A 73 -7.63 4.33 5.07
CA PHE A 73 -7.49 5.45 4.14
C PHE A 73 -6.99 6.75 4.81
N SER A 74 -7.25 6.91 6.11
CA SER A 74 -6.72 8.03 6.90
C SER A 74 -5.24 7.86 7.27
N LEU A 75 -4.66 6.65 7.18
CA LEU A 75 -3.24 6.46 7.48
C LEU A 75 -2.37 7.28 6.51
N SER A 76 -1.24 7.78 7.02
CA SER A 76 -0.18 8.38 6.20
C SER A 76 0.25 7.40 5.11
N LEU A 77 0.27 7.89 3.87
CA LEU A 77 0.67 7.12 2.70
C LEU A 77 2.10 6.58 2.87
N ILE A 78 3.04 7.44 3.20
CA ILE A 78 4.46 7.09 3.31
C ILE A 78 4.65 6.01 4.37
N LEU A 79 4.04 6.19 5.55
CA LEU A 79 4.19 5.24 6.65
C LEU A 79 3.52 3.90 6.36
N SER A 80 2.28 3.92 5.88
CA SER A 80 1.53 2.70 5.58
C SER A 80 2.17 1.88 4.46
N GLN A 81 2.63 2.52 3.39
CA GLN A 81 3.25 1.81 2.27
C GLN A 81 4.65 1.30 2.60
N THR A 82 5.43 2.05 3.38
CA THR A 82 6.74 1.59 3.87
C THR A 82 6.58 0.37 4.79
N PHE A 83 5.64 0.42 5.73
CA PHE A 83 5.36 -0.71 6.62
C PHE A 83 4.91 -1.93 5.82
N LYS A 84 3.98 -1.74 4.87
CA LYS A 84 3.50 -2.81 3.99
C LYS A 84 4.62 -3.45 3.18
N ALA A 85 5.54 -2.65 2.65
CA ALA A 85 6.70 -3.13 1.89
C ALA A 85 7.67 -3.97 2.72
N ILE A 86 7.97 -3.53 3.94
CA ILE A 86 8.82 -4.29 4.86
C ILE A 86 8.16 -5.63 5.20
N VAL A 87 6.89 -5.60 5.60
CA VAL A 87 6.15 -6.79 6.01
C VAL A 87 5.95 -7.76 4.84
N SER A 88 5.56 -7.28 3.65
CA SER A 88 5.36 -8.15 2.48
C SER A 88 6.65 -8.81 2.04
N THR A 89 7.75 -8.06 1.99
CA THR A 89 9.06 -8.60 1.58
C THR A 89 9.54 -9.63 2.58
N TRP A 90 9.45 -9.32 3.88
CA TRP A 90 9.87 -10.23 4.93
C TRP A 90 9.04 -11.51 4.93
N LEU A 91 7.71 -11.40 4.81
CA LEU A 91 6.82 -12.56 4.68
C LEU A 91 7.14 -13.37 3.43
N GLY A 92 7.38 -12.73 2.29
CA GLY A 92 7.73 -13.41 1.04
C GLY A 92 9.01 -14.23 1.18
N PHE A 93 10.08 -13.66 1.72
CA PHE A 93 11.32 -14.38 1.97
C PHE A 93 11.16 -15.48 3.02
N TRP A 94 10.41 -15.22 4.09
CA TRP A 94 10.14 -16.22 5.13
C TRP A 94 9.39 -17.43 4.57
N ILE A 95 8.36 -17.21 3.76
CA ILE A 95 7.60 -18.29 3.10
C ILE A 95 8.52 -19.09 2.16
N LEU A 96 9.35 -18.41 1.34
CA LEU A 96 10.30 -19.11 0.45
C LEU A 96 11.29 -19.98 1.24
N LYS A 97 11.79 -19.48 2.37
CA LYS A 97 12.70 -20.22 3.26
C LYS A 97 12.05 -21.46 3.87
N GLN A 98 10.75 -21.45 4.14
CA GLN A 98 10.04 -22.60 4.73
C GLN A 98 9.71 -23.69 3.71
N ILE A 99 9.60 -23.33 2.42
CA ILE A 99 9.20 -24.27 1.36
C ILE A 99 10.41 -24.96 0.73
N ASN A 100 11.56 -24.27 0.71
CA ASN A 100 12.83 -24.71 0.11
C ASN A 100 13.64 -25.52 1.11
#